data_AF-A0A2R6GRH9-F1
#
_entry.id   AF-A0A2R6GRH9-F1
#
_cell.length_a   1.000
_cell.length_b   1.000
_cell.length_c   1.000
_cell.angle_alpha   90.00
_cell.angle_beta   90.00
_cell.angle_gamma   90.00
#
_symmetry.space_group_name_H-M   'P 1'
#
loop_
_entity.id
_entity.type
_entity.pdbx_description
1 polymer ?
#
loop_
_entity_poly.entity_id
_entity_poly.type
_entity_poly.pdbx_seq_one_letter_code
_entity_poly.pdbx_strand_id
1 'polypeptide(L)'
;MDSLDSILSHGEQAVAAGLRDGRSVEAIARERDVDPETVEKAVDRIHQKTDRAVATLLQSPFVEDAVDDLNPDERARLRAAVADDE
;
A
#
# COMPACT_ATOMS: atom_id res chain seq x y z
N MET A 1 16.43 -5.53 -10.84
CA MET A 1 15.10 -4.94 -10.98
C MET A 1 15.18 -3.64 -10.21
N ASP A 2 15.13 -2.49 -10.91
CA ASP A 2 14.98 -1.20 -10.21
C ASP A 2 13.76 -1.34 -9.31
N SER A 3 13.93 -1.07 -8.02
CA SER A 3 12.82 -1.04 -7.10
C SER A 3 11.86 -0.01 -7.67
N LEU A 4 10.68 -0.43 -8.14
CA LEU A 4 9.66 0.50 -8.59
C LEU A 4 9.45 1.47 -7.43
N ASP A 5 9.88 2.72 -7.62
CA ASP A 5 9.75 3.75 -6.60
C ASP A 5 8.28 3.78 -6.18
N SER A 6 8.05 3.54 -4.89
CA SER A 6 6.70 3.41 -4.36
C SER A 6 5.89 4.68 -4.65
N ILE A 7 4.61 4.52 -5.00
CA ILE A 7 3.66 5.64 -5.08
C ILE A 7 3.46 6.34 -3.73
N LEU A 8 3.84 5.65 -2.64
CA LEU A 8 3.84 6.17 -1.28
C LEU A 8 5.15 6.91 -1.00
N SER A 9 5.03 8.09 -0.39
CA SER A 9 6.18 8.78 0.18
C SER A 9 6.82 7.95 1.30
N HIS A 10 8.06 8.25 1.68
CA HIS A 10 8.76 7.53 2.74
C HIS A 10 7.98 7.54 4.08
N GLY A 11 7.30 8.66 4.39
CA GLY A 11 6.44 8.75 5.57
C GLY A 11 5.22 7.85 5.48
N GLU A 12 4.57 7.79 4.32
CA GLU A 12 3.41 6.92 4.07
C GLU A 12 3.80 5.45 4.05
N GLN A 13 4.99 5.10 3.52
CA GLN A 13 5.51 3.73 3.57
C GLN A 13 5.70 3.25 5.01
N ALA A 14 6.23 4.11 5.89
CA ALA A 14 6.39 3.79 7.30
C ALA A 14 5.04 3.60 8.02
N VAL A 15 4.05 4.44 7.71
CA VAL A 15 2.68 4.27 8.23
C VAL A 15 2.05 2.97 7.71
N ALA A 16 2.16 2.69 6.41
CA ALA A 16 1.63 1.47 5.81
C ALA A 16 2.28 0.20 6.39
N ALA A 17 3.59 0.23 6.66
CA ALA A 17 4.29 -0.86 7.34
C ALA A 17 3.72 -1.09 8.74
N GLY A 18 3.52 -0.01 9.52
CA GLY A 18 2.93 -0.13 10.85
C GLY A 18 1.52 -0.71 10.86
N LEU A 19 0.68 -0.30 9.92
CA LEU A 19 -0.67 -0.85 9.76
C LEU A 19 -0.63 -2.34 9.39
N ARG A 20 0.29 -2.75 8.50
CA ARG A 20 0.47 -4.15 8.13
C ARG A 20 0.93 -5.02 9.30
N ASP A 21 1.70 -4.45 10.21
CA ASP A 21 2.11 -5.10 11.46
C ASP A 21 0.97 -5.15 12.52
N GLY A 22 -0.23 -4.65 12.19
CA GLY A 22 -1.38 -4.60 13.09
C GLY A 22 -1.28 -3.52 14.17
N ARG A 23 -0.39 -2.53 14.04
CA ARG A 23 -0.27 -1.42 14.98
C ARG A 23 -1.41 -0.42 14.80
N SER A 24 -1.88 0.15 15.92
CA SER A 24 -2.88 1.22 15.90
C SER A 24 -2.29 2.56 15.45
N VAL A 25 -3.15 3.48 15.01
CA VAL A 25 -2.77 4.85 14.63
C VAL A 25 -2.02 5.54 15.77
N GLU A 26 -2.47 5.40 17.01
CA GLU A 26 -1.86 6.02 18.19
C GLU A 26 -0.49 5.43 18.50
N ALA A 27 -0.29 4.13 18.28
CA ALA A 27 1.00 3.48 18.44
C ALA A 27 2.00 3.99 17.40
N ILE A 28 1.57 4.08 16.14
CA ILE A 28 2.38 4.61 15.03
C ILE A 28 2.72 6.09 15.27
N ALA A 29 1.75 6.90 15.72
CA ALA A 29 1.96 8.31 16.03
C ALA A 29 2.99 8.52 17.14
N ARG A 30 2.87 7.74 18.23
CA ARG A 30 3.80 7.78 19.37
C ARG A 30 5.22 7.42 18.96
N GLU A 31 5.41 6.36 18.17
CA GLU A 31 6.74 5.94 17.72
C GLU A 31 7.40 6.97 16.80
N ARG A 32 6.58 7.69 16.02
CA ARG A 32 7.03 8.69 15.05
C ARG A 32 7.13 10.10 15.64
N ASP A 33 6.76 10.29 16.90
CA ASP A 33 6.69 11.59 17.57
C ASP A 33 5.88 12.63 16.77
N VAL A 34 4.70 12.22 16.31
CA VAL A 34 3.75 13.07 15.58
C VAL A 34 2.36 12.98 16.19
N ASP A 35 1.51 13.96 15.86
CA ASP A 35 0.10 13.92 16.25
C ASP A 35 -0.64 12.76 15.54
N PRO A 36 -1.55 12.03 16.22
CA PRO A 36 -2.38 10.98 15.60
C PRO A 36 -3.13 11.45 14.34
N GLU A 37 -3.61 12.70 14.30
CA GLU A 37 -4.30 13.28 13.13
C GLU A 37 -3.37 13.31 11.90
N THR A 38 -2.06 13.45 12.11
CA THR A 38 -1.07 13.40 11.02
C THR A 38 -0.98 12.00 10.42
N VAL A 39 -1.09 10.97 11.27
CA VAL A 39 -1.09 9.57 10.84
C VAL A 39 -2.40 9.24 10.12
N GLU A 40 -3.55 9.64 10.66
CA GLU A 40 -4.85 9.47 10.01
C GLU A 40 -4.87 10.09 8.60
N LYS A 41 -4.40 11.33 8.47
CA LYS A 41 -4.26 11.98 7.15
C LYS A 41 -3.32 11.23 6.21
N ALA A 42 -2.29 10.55 6.73
CA ALA A 42 -1.43 9.71 5.92
C ALA A 42 -2.15 8.43 5.48
N VAL A 43 -2.96 7.81 6.35
CA VAL A 43 -3.82 6.67 6.02
C VAL A 43 -4.80 7.05 4.91
N ASP A 44 -5.49 8.18 5.01
CA ASP A 44 -6.40 8.67 3.97
C ASP A 44 -5.69 8.83 2.62
N ARG A 45 -4.48 9.39 2.61
CA ARG A 45 -3.68 9.53 1.39
C ARG A 45 -3.25 8.18 0.82
N ILE A 46 -2.91 7.22 1.67
CA ILE A 46 -2.56 5.85 1.24
C ILE A 46 -3.77 5.21 0.56
N HIS A 47 -4.97 5.31 1.14
CA HIS A 47 -6.20 4.82 0.51
C HIS A 47 -6.42 5.47 -0.86
N GLN A 48 -6.43 6.80 -0.93
CA GLN A 48 -6.65 7.52 -2.20
C GLN A 48 -5.63 7.15 -3.29
N LYS A 49 -4.35 6.96 -2.92
CA LYS A 49 -3.31 6.54 -3.85
C LYS A 49 -3.50 5.11 -4.32
N THR A 50 -3.90 4.22 -3.41
CA THR A 50 -4.20 2.82 -3.71
C THR A 50 -5.37 2.73 -4.67
N ASP A 51 -6.48 3.42 -4.39
CA ASP A 51 -7.67 3.45 -5.25
C ASP A 51 -7.34 3.95 -6.65
N ARG A 52 -6.55 5.04 -6.75
CA ARG A 52 -6.10 5.57 -8.03
C ARG A 52 -5.22 4.60 -8.79
N ALA A 53 -4.31 3.90 -8.11
CA ALA A 53 -3.44 2.91 -8.72
C ALA A 53 -4.25 1.72 -9.25
N VAL A 54 -5.21 1.21 -8.46
CA VAL A 54 -6.12 0.14 -8.88
C VAL A 54 -6.97 0.58 -10.08
N ALA A 55 -7.58 1.76 -10.02
CA ALA A 55 -8.38 2.29 -11.13
C ALA A 55 -7.55 2.45 -12.42
N THR A 56 -6.27 2.81 -12.29
CA THR A 56 -5.33 2.90 -13.41
C THR A 56 -4.98 1.51 -13.95
N LEU A 57 -4.70 0.56 -13.06
CA LEU A 57 -4.36 -0.82 -13.41
C LEU A 57 -5.49 -1.49 -14.19
N LEU A 58 -6.74 -1.30 -13.77
CA LEU A 58 -7.94 -1.84 -14.43
C LEU A 58 -8.19 -1.26 -15.84
N GLN A 59 -7.67 -0.07 -16.13
CA GLN A 59 -7.78 0.56 -17.45
C GLN A 59 -6.56 0.30 -18.35
N SER A 60 -5.50 -0.27 -17.78
CA SER A 60 -4.23 -0.46 -18.49
C SER A 60 -4.33 -1.64 -19.47
N PRO A 61 -3.92 -1.46 -20.75
CA PRO A 61 -3.77 -2.60 -21.66
C PRO A 61 -2.58 -3.51 -21.31
N PHE A 62 -1.72 -3.08 -20.37
CA PHE A 62 -0.52 -3.81 -19.94
C PHE A 62 -0.72 -4.58 -18.63
N VAL A 63 -1.97 -4.83 -18.22
CA VAL A 63 -2.24 -5.46 -16.92
C VAL A 63 -1.71 -6.89 -16.86
N GLU A 64 -1.78 -7.63 -17.97
CA GLU A 64 -1.27 -9.00 -18.06
C GLU A 64 0.24 -9.03 -17.93
N ASP A 65 0.95 -8.17 -18.68
CA ASP A 65 2.40 -8.00 -18.58
C ASP A 65 2.82 -7.62 -17.15
N ALA A 66 2.11 -6.68 -16.52
CA ALA A 66 2.39 -6.24 -15.15
C ALA A 66 2.18 -7.37 -14.12
N VAL A 67 1.23 -8.29 -14.35
CA VAL A 67 0.99 -9.44 -13.48
C VAL A 67 2.04 -10.54 -13.70
N ASP A 68 2.50 -10.72 -14.93
CA ASP A 68 3.54 -11.70 -15.27
C ASP A 68 4.93 -11.27 -14.82
N ASP A 69 5.18 -9.96 -14.74
CA ASP A 69 6.39 -9.38 -14.15
C ASP A 69 6.46 -9.55 -12.63
N LEU A 70 5.33 -9.81 -11.94
CA LEU A 70 5.35 -10.12 -10.51
C LEU A 70 6.00 -11.48 -10.27
N ASN A 71 6.91 -11.55 -9.29
CA ASN A 71 7.45 -12.85 -8.91
C ASN A 71 6.34 -13.74 -8.29
N PRO A 72 6.51 -15.08 -8.28
CA PRO A 72 5.45 -15.99 -7.82
C PRO A 72 4.93 -15.70 -6.42
N ASP A 73 5.80 -15.25 -5.51
CA ASP A 73 5.44 -14.91 -4.13
C ASP A 73 4.62 -13.62 -4.06
N GLU A 74 5.01 -12.58 -4.80
CA GLU A 74 4.27 -11.33 -4.92
C GLU A 74 2.88 -11.57 -5.53
N ARG A 75 2.80 -12.39 -6.57
CA ARG A 75 1.54 -12.76 -7.21
C ARG A 75 0.64 -13.56 -6.26
N ALA A 76 1.21 -14.47 -5.45
CA ALA A 76 0.45 -15.21 -4.45
C ALA A 76 -0.09 -14.29 -3.35
N ARG A 77 0.74 -13.35 -2.87
CA ARG A 77 0.32 -12.33 -1.89
C ARG A 77 -0.79 -11.43 -2.42
N LEU A 78 -0.66 -10.96 -3.67
CA LEU A 78 -1.70 -10.14 -4.30
C LEU A 78 -3.02 -10.91 -4.42
N ARG A 79 -2.98 -12.18 -4.83
CA ARG A 79 -4.19 -13.02 -4.89
C ARG A 79 -4.84 -13.23 -3.52
N ALA A 80 -4.04 -13.53 -2.49
CA ALA A 80 -4.56 -13.69 -1.14
C ALA A 80 -5.24 -12.40 -0.63
N ALA A 81 -4.60 -11.25 -0.86
CA ALA A 81 -5.13 -9.96 -0.44
C ALA A 81 -6.46 -9.58 -1.11
N VAL A 82 -6.73 -10.08 -2.32
CA VAL A 82 -8.00 -9.84 -3.04
C VAL A 82 -9.05 -10.91 -2.71
N ALA A 83 -8.63 -12.12 -2.33
CA ALA A 83 -9.54 -13.22 -1.99
C ALA A 83 -10.16 -13.12 -0.59
N ASP A 84 -9.53 -12.38 0.34
CA ASP A 84 -10.03 -12.18 1.72
C ASP A 84 -11.21 -11.16 1.82
N ASP A 85 -11.71 -10.63 0.70
CA ASP A 85 -12.85 -9.69 0.63
C ASP A 85 -14.20 -10.36 0.22
N GLU A 86 -14.29 -11.71 0.24
CA GLU A 86 -15.52 -12.51 0.02
C GLU A 86 -16.17 -13.06 1.30
#